data_AF-A0A3F3PL37-F1
#
_entry.id   AF-A0A3F3PL37-F1
#
_cell.length_a   1.000
_cell.length_b   1.000
_cell.length_c   1.000
_cell.angle_alpha   90.00
_cell.angle_beta   90.00
_cell.angle_gamma   90.00
#
_symmetry.space_group_name_H-M   'P 1'
#
loop_
_entity.id
_entity.type
_entity.pdbx_description
1 polymer ?
#
loop_
_entity_poly.entity_id
_entity_poly.type
_entity_poly.pdbx_seq_one_letter_code
_entity_poly.pdbx_strand_id
1 'polypeptide(L)'
;MKYYTCTQDGNGFWADADLIEHLRKQHHADFIKRPGRPGIMDEHGHIWYCFKCERSTSDHRSFNSDGAMLNHLKHCHRDLTASVCEH
;
A
#
# COMPACT_ATOMS: atom_id res chain seq x y z
N MET A 1 7.22 -17.09 -2.19
CA MET A 1 7.16 -15.77 -2.86
C MET A 1 5.74 -15.62 -3.35
N LYS A 2 5.07 -14.51 -3.00
CA LYS A 2 3.72 -14.24 -3.50
C LYS A 2 3.83 -13.51 -4.83
N TYR A 3 2.99 -13.88 -5.79
CA TYR A 3 2.88 -13.15 -7.05
C TYR A 3 1.51 -12.49 -7.11
N TYR A 4 1.49 -11.22 -7.50
CA TYR A 4 0.24 -10.45 -7.61
C TYR A 4 -0.01 -10.05 -9.06
N THR A 5 -1.28 -10.03 -9.45
CA THR A 5 -1.70 -9.45 -10.72
C THR A 5 -2.83 -8.44 -10.48
N CYS A 6 -2.72 -7.25 -11.06
CA CYS A 6 -3.83 -6.31 -11.12
C CYS A 6 -4.73 -6.70 -12.31
N THR A 7 -5.97 -7.10 -12.05
CA THR A 7 -6.93 -7.53 -13.08
C THR A 7 -7.49 -6.39 -13.91
N GLN A 8 -7.37 -5.15 -13.44
CA GLN A 8 -7.87 -3.97 -14.15
C GLN A 8 -6.97 -3.54 -15.32
N ASP A 9 -5.66 -3.77 -15.21
CA ASP A 9 -4.66 -3.33 -16.20
C ASP A 9 -3.65 -4.43 -16.59
N GLY A 10 -3.73 -5.61 -15.97
CA GLY A 10 -2.94 -6.79 -16.32
C GLY A 10 -1.50 -6.78 -15.79
N ASN A 11 -1.08 -5.79 -15.00
CA ASN A 11 0.29 -5.72 -14.49
C ASN A 11 0.57 -6.76 -13.38
N GLY A 12 1.75 -7.36 -13.45
CA GLY A 12 2.23 -8.36 -12.50
C GLY A 12 3.29 -7.82 -11.54
N PHE A 13 3.29 -8.29 -10.29
CA PHE A 13 4.19 -7.83 -9.23
C PHE A 13 4.71 -8.99 -8.38
N TRP A 14 6.03 -8.99 -8.14
CA TRP A 14 6.70 -9.96 -7.26
C TRP A 14 7.01 -9.38 -5.87
N ALA A 15 6.90 -8.06 -5.70
CA ALA A 15 7.15 -7.36 -4.46
C ALA A 15 5.91 -6.57 -4.02
N ASP A 16 5.61 -6.64 -2.73
CA ASP A 16 4.52 -5.89 -2.11
C ASP A 16 4.69 -4.37 -2.35
N ALA A 17 5.93 -3.86 -2.27
CA ALA A 17 6.24 -2.44 -2.51
C ALA A 17 5.82 -1.96 -3.89
N ASP A 18 6.05 -2.77 -4.93
CA ASP A 18 5.72 -2.44 -6.32
C ASP A 18 4.20 -2.47 -6.53
N LEU A 19 3.51 -3.45 -5.94
CA LEU A 19 2.06 -3.49 -5.93
C LEU A 19 1.46 -2.27 -5.23
N ILE A 20 1.95 -1.90 -4.04
CA ILE A 20 1.45 -0.73 -3.29
C ILE A 20 1.68 0.54 -4.11
N GLU A 21 2.84 0.70 -4.76
CA GLU A 21 3.11 1.82 -5.65
C GLU A 21 2.16 1.87 -6.85
N HIS A 22 1.87 0.72 -7.44
CA HIS A 22 0.93 0.61 -8.53
C HIS A 22 -0.47 1.05 -8.08
N LEU A 23 -0.97 0.52 -6.96
CA LEU A 23 -2.25 0.92 -6.37
C LEU A 23 -2.29 2.42 -6.09
N ARG A 24 -1.24 2.97 -5.48
CA ARG A 24 -1.12 4.41 -5.20
C ARG A 24 -1.23 5.27 -6.45
N LYS A 25 -0.60 4.87 -7.56
CA LYS A 25 -0.51 5.69 -8.79
C LYS A 25 -1.67 5.50 -9.75
N GLN A 26 -2.15 4.27 -9.92
CA GLN A 26 -3.09 3.90 -10.99
C GLN A 26 -4.54 3.81 -10.51
N HIS A 27 -4.79 3.66 -9.21
CA HIS A 27 -6.12 3.41 -8.67
C HIS A 27 -6.63 4.55 -7.79
N HIS A 28 -6.22 5.80 -8.10
CA HIS A 28 -6.63 7.03 -7.40
C HIS A 28 -6.45 6.96 -5.86
N ALA A 29 -5.46 6.21 -5.39
CA ALA A 29 -5.20 6.03 -3.97
C ALA A 29 -4.22 7.10 -3.44
N ASP A 30 -4.56 8.37 -3.64
CA ASP A 30 -3.74 9.52 -3.23
C ASP A 30 -3.54 9.63 -1.72
N PHE A 31 -4.40 8.96 -0.94
CA PHE A 31 -4.30 8.85 0.52
C PHE A 31 -3.19 7.90 0.99
N ILE A 32 -2.60 7.12 0.08
CA ILE A 32 -1.40 6.32 0.34
C ILE A 32 -0.20 7.22 0.08
N LYS A 33 0.66 7.41 1.09
CA LYS A 33 1.89 8.21 0.98
C LYS A 33 3.09 7.42 1.49
N ARG A 34 4.29 7.92 1.21
CA ARG A 34 5.57 7.42 1.72
C ARG A 34 6.57 8.56 1.87
N PRO A 35 7.59 8.44 2.72
CA PRO A 35 8.53 9.53 2.99
C PRO A 35 9.51 9.80 1.83
N GLY A 36 9.72 8.83 0.92
CA GLY A 36 10.65 9.00 -0.19
C GLY A 36 10.44 8.01 -1.33
N ARG A 37 11.48 7.23 -1.64
CA ARG A 37 11.43 6.11 -2.60
C ARG A 37 10.87 4.86 -1.93
N PRO A 38 10.41 3.83 -2.68
CA PRO A 38 9.95 2.59 -2.05
C PRO A 38 11.07 2.00 -1.19
N GLY A 39 10.73 1.53 0.01
CA GLY A 39 11.68 0.97 0.98
C GLY A 39 12.50 1.98 1.79
N ILE A 40 12.34 3.29 1.59
CA ILE A 40 13.00 4.31 2.41
C ILE A 40 12.17 4.60 3.66
N MET A 41 12.80 4.50 4.83
CA MET A 41 12.21 4.85 6.13
C MET A 41 12.34 6.35 6.42
N ASP A 42 11.35 6.91 7.11
CA ASP A 42 11.48 8.19 7.79
C ASP A 42 12.28 8.08 9.09
N GLU A 43 12.45 9.20 9.79
CA GLU A 43 13.12 9.28 11.10
C GLU A 43 12.45 8.46 12.21
N HIS A 44 11.18 8.06 12.01
CA HIS A 44 10.39 7.25 12.92
C HIS A 44 10.34 5.76 12.52
N GLY A 45 11.04 5.36 11.45
CA GLY A 45 11.07 3.99 10.95
C GLY A 45 9.85 3.57 10.12
N HIS A 46 9.04 4.53 9.65
CA HIS A 46 7.89 4.26 8.78
C HIS A 46 8.26 4.39 7.31
N ILE A 47 7.74 3.48 6.48
CA ILE A 47 7.92 3.49 5.02
C ILE A 47 6.62 3.77 4.24
N TRP A 48 5.46 3.60 4.88
CA TRP A 48 4.15 3.85 4.29
C TRP A 48 3.23 4.57 5.27
N TYR A 49 2.33 5.38 4.71
CA TYR A 49 1.27 6.06 5.43
C TYR A 49 -0.09 5.86 4.73
N CYS A 50 -1.14 5.69 5.52
CA CYS A 50 -2.53 5.71 5.07
C CYS A 50 -3.30 6.84 5.77
N PHE A 51 -3.64 7.88 5.02
CA PHE A 51 -4.39 9.06 5.50
C PHE A 51 -5.90 8.86 5.49
N LYS A 52 -6.40 7.73 4.99
CA LYS A 52 -7.84 7.40 5.00
C LYS A 52 -8.27 6.68 6.30
N CYS A 53 -7.32 6.22 7.10
CA CYS A 53 -7.58 5.53 8.36
C CYS A 53 -6.96 6.27 9.54
N GLU A 54 -7.45 7.49 9.78
CA GLU A 54 -7.10 8.32 10.93
C GLU A 54 -7.42 7.63 12.27
N ARG A 55 -6.76 8.11 13.32
CA ARG A 55 -6.98 7.72 14.72
C ARG A 55 -7.17 8.98 15.55
N SER A 56 -7.71 8.84 16.76
CA SER A 56 -7.90 9.96 17.69
C SER A 56 -6.63 10.75 18.01
N THR A 57 -5.44 10.16 17.82
CA THR A 57 -4.14 10.77 18.12
C THR A 57 -3.25 10.98 16.90
N SER A 58 -3.74 10.70 15.69
CA SER A 58 -2.95 10.78 14.45
C SER A 58 -3.88 10.89 13.23
N ASP A 59 -3.59 11.81 12.32
CA ASP A 59 -4.34 12.00 11.07
C ASP A 59 -4.10 10.86 10.05
N HIS A 60 -3.15 9.97 10.32
CA HIS A 60 -2.85 8.81 9.48
C HIS A 60 -2.41 7.59 10.28
N ARG A 61 -2.37 6.44 9.60
CA ARG A 61 -1.68 5.22 10.05
C ARG A 61 -0.33 5.10 9.36
N SER A 62 0.67 4.71 10.14
CA SER A 62 2.04 4.53 9.65
C SER A 62 2.45 3.07 9.74
N PHE A 63 3.25 2.62 8.78
CA PHE A 63 3.69 1.22 8.66
C PHE A 63 5.18 1.17 8.38
N ASN A 64 5.86 0.23 9.03
CA ASN A 64 7.31 0.01 8.90
C ASN A 64 7.68 -1.10 7.90
N SER A 65 6.70 -1.71 7.23
CA SER A 65 6.92 -2.76 6.24
C SER A 65 5.85 -2.77 5.14
N ASP A 66 6.23 -3.25 3.96
CA ASP A 66 5.32 -3.33 2.80
C ASP A 66 4.18 -4.30 3.10
N GLY A 67 4.51 -5.46 3.70
CA GLY A 67 3.50 -6.46 4.08
C GLY A 67 2.48 -5.93 5.08
N ALA A 68 2.88 -5.10 6.05
CA ALA A 68 1.95 -4.50 7.00
C ALA A 68 1.00 -3.50 6.32
N MET A 69 1.52 -2.69 5.40
CA MET A 69 0.71 -1.78 4.59
C MET A 69 -0.24 -2.55 3.67
N LEU A 70 0.24 -3.54 2.93
CA LEU A 70 -0.59 -4.34 2.03
C LEU A 70 -1.70 -5.09 2.78
N ASN A 71 -1.38 -5.69 3.93
CA ASN A 71 -2.38 -6.33 4.78
C ASN A 71 -3.43 -5.33 5.29
N HIS A 72 -3.01 -4.11 5.65
CA HIS A 72 -3.93 -3.05 6.00
C HIS A 72 -4.86 -2.67 4.82
N LEU A 73 -4.32 -2.52 3.61
CA LEU A 73 -5.13 -2.23 2.42
C LEU A 73 -6.16 -3.34 2.15
N LYS A 74 -5.75 -4.61 2.23
CA LYS A 74 -6.65 -5.76 2.05
C LYS A 74 -7.79 -5.80 3.08
N HIS A 75 -7.55 -5.33 4.31
CA HIS A 75 -8.57 -5.35 5.36
C HIS A 75 -9.45 -4.11 5.41
N CYS A 76 -8.85 -2.92 5.27
CA CYS A 76 -9.52 -1.63 5.48
C CYS A 76 -9.91 -0.92 4.17
N HIS A 77 -9.30 -1.30 3.04
CA HIS A 77 -9.52 -0.70 1.73
C HIS A 77 -9.78 -1.79 0.67
N ARG A 78 -10.70 -2.71 0.99
CA ARG A 78 -11.01 -3.88 0.16
C ARG A 78 -11.31 -3.52 -1.29
N ASP A 79 -12.00 -2.41 -1.52
CA ASP A 79 -12.34 -1.92 -2.87
C ASP A 79 -11.10 -1.60 -3.70
N LEU A 80 -10.05 -1.04 -3.07
CA LEU A 80 -8.78 -0.76 -3.74
C LEU A 80 -8.04 -2.04 -4.12
N THR A 81 -8.12 -3.07 -3.26
CA THR A 81 -7.46 -4.36 -3.49
C THR A 81 -8.34 -5.36 -4.23
N ALA A 82 -9.59 -5.02 -4.56
CA ALA A 82 -10.54 -5.94 -5.20
C ALA A 82 -10.06 -6.36 -6.60
N SER A 83 -9.33 -5.47 -7.28
CA SER A 83 -8.70 -5.73 -8.57
C SER A 83 -7.35 -6.47 -8.46
N VAL A 84 -6.97 -6.99 -7.28
CA VAL A 84 -5.69 -7.69 -7.09
C VAL A 84 -5.92 -9.19 -6.85
N CYS A 85 -5.34 -10.03 -7.71
CA CYS A 85 -5.25 -11.47 -7.50
C CYS A 85 -3.88 -11.83 -6.92
N GLU A 86 -3.87 -12.68 -5.87
CA GLU A 86 -2.65 -13.27 -5.27
C GLU A 86 -2.54 -14.73 -5.72
N HIS A 87 -1.34 -15.14 -6.14
CA HIS A 87 -0.98 -16.47 -6.62
C HIS A 87 0.18 -17.07 -5.81
#